data_AF-A0A6L7A8M1-F1
#
_entry.id   AF-A0A6L7A8M1-F1
#
_cell.length_a   1.000
_cell.length_b   1.000
_cell.length_c   1.000
_cell.angle_alpha   90.00
_cell.angle_beta   90.00
_cell.angle_gamma   90.00
#
_symmetry.space_group_name_H-M   'P 1'
#
loop_
_entity.id
_entity.type
_entity.pdbx_description
1 polymer ?
#
loop_
_entity_poly.entity_id
_entity_poly.type
_entity_poly.pdbx_seq_one_letter_code
_entity_poly.pdbx_strand_id
1 'polypeptide(L)'
;MISSSAFFDQLFYIVGFVSNFFSSLVDLFVNFFSRLSNVFVDLFGSFVNIFINFFSLISSFIREIFSFHFKVEIGPLNKYSSAKALIDAVNNWILYYNNTRIQTKLNGHSPVEYRQLAA
;
A
#
# COMPACT_ATOMS: atom_id res chain seq x y z
N MET A 1 -62.00 34.09 -24.21
CA MET A 1 -61.73 33.71 -22.81
C MET A 1 -61.46 32.22 -22.81
N ILE A 2 -60.25 31.77 -22.47
CA ILE A 2 -59.97 30.32 -22.35
C ILE A 2 -60.85 29.79 -21.20
N SER A 3 -61.51 28.64 -21.38
CA SER A 3 -62.30 28.06 -20.29
C SER A 3 -61.36 27.70 -19.14
N SER A 4 -61.81 27.89 -17.90
CA SER A 4 -60.97 27.60 -16.73
C SER A 4 -60.43 26.16 -16.74
N SER A 5 -61.16 25.19 -17.30
CA SER A 5 -60.71 23.81 -17.49
C SER A 5 -59.49 23.67 -18.38
N ALA A 6 -59.50 24.30 -19.57
CA ALA A 6 -58.38 24.21 -20.52
C ALA A 6 -57.10 24.88 -19.98
N PHE A 7 -57.23 25.89 -19.13
CA PHE A 7 -56.10 26.47 -18.41
C PHE A 7 -55.49 25.48 -17.40
N PHE A 8 -56.30 24.77 -16.62
CA PHE A 8 -55.81 23.77 -15.66
C PHE A 8 -55.15 22.57 -16.33
N ASP A 9 -55.66 22.11 -17.48
CA ASP A 9 -55.06 21.01 -18.25
C ASP A 9 -53.66 21.38 -18.77
N GLN A 10 -53.50 22.61 -19.30
CA GLN A 10 -52.20 23.11 -19.73
C GLN A 10 -51.23 23.25 -18.55
N LEU A 11 -51.71 23.75 -17.41
CA LEU A 11 -50.90 23.85 -16.19
C LEU A 11 -50.42 22.47 -15.72
N PHE A 12 -51.30 21.46 -15.71
CA PHE A 12 -50.95 20.10 -15.33
C PHE A 12 -49.91 19.48 -16.27
N TYR A 13 -50.06 19.69 -17.59
CA TYR A 13 -49.08 19.24 -18.57
C TYR A 13 -47.69 19.87 -18.34
N ILE A 14 -47.63 21.18 -18.11
CA ILE A 14 -46.37 21.89 -17.84
C ILE A 14 -45.73 21.38 -16.55
N VAL A 15 -46.51 21.19 -15.48
CA VAL A 15 -46.00 20.65 -14.21
C VAL A 15 -45.44 19.23 -14.41
N GLY A 16 -46.16 18.38 -15.14
CA GLY A 16 -45.69 17.03 -15.47
C GLY A 16 -44.41 17.02 -16.30
N PHE A 17 -44.33 17.89 -17.31
CA PHE A 17 -43.13 18.06 -18.13
C PHE A 17 -41.93 18.51 -17.28
N VAL A 18 -42.10 19.52 -16.43
CA VAL A 18 -41.04 20.03 -15.56
C VAL A 18 -40.59 18.96 -14.56
N SER A 19 -41.52 18.22 -13.96
CA SER A 19 -41.20 17.11 -13.06
C SER A 19 -40.38 16.02 -13.76
N ASN A 20 -40.79 15.60 -14.97
CA ASN A 20 -40.09 14.57 -15.73
C ASN A 20 -38.69 15.03 -16.17
N PHE A 21 -38.55 16.31 -16.51
CA PHE A 21 -37.26 16.91 -16.82
C PHE A 21 -36.32 16.87 -15.61
N PHE A 22 -36.77 17.30 -14.43
CA PHE A 22 -35.94 17.26 -13.23
C PHE A 22 -35.61 15.83 -12.79
N SER A 23 -36.55 14.88 -12.88
CA SER A 23 -36.26 13.47 -12.59
C SER A 23 -35.17 12.93 -13.52
N SER A 24 -35.27 13.18 -14.82
CA SER A 24 -34.26 12.76 -15.80
C SER A 24 -32.89 13.39 -15.52
N LEU A 25 -32.88 14.67 -15.11
CA LEU A 25 -31.65 15.37 -14.74
C LEU A 25 -31.01 14.72 -13.49
N VAL A 26 -31.80 14.42 -12.47
CA VAL A 26 -31.33 13.74 -11.24
C VAL A 26 -30.75 12.38 -11.58
N ASP A 27 -31.45 11.58 -12.40
CA ASP A 27 -30.96 10.27 -12.82
C ASP A 27 -29.64 10.36 -13.58
N LEU A 28 -29.48 11.36 -14.46
CA LEU A 28 -28.23 11.60 -15.16
C LEU A 28 -27.09 11.90 -14.18
N PHE A 29 -27.32 12.78 -13.20
CA PHE A 29 -26.32 13.12 -12.19
C PHE A 29 -25.95 11.92 -11.33
N VAL A 30 -26.93 11.18 -10.82
CA VAL A 30 -26.69 9.98 -9.99
C VAL A 30 -25.88 8.96 -10.77
N ASN A 31 -26.23 8.70 -12.03
CA ASN A 31 -25.50 7.77 -12.89
C ASN A 31 -24.07 8.23 -13.17
N PHE A 32 -23.87 9.53 -13.42
CA PHE A 32 -22.54 10.11 -13.62
C PHE A 32 -21.65 9.91 -12.39
N PHE A 33 -22.13 10.32 -11.21
CA PHE A 33 -21.33 10.23 -9.98
C PHE A 33 -21.09 8.78 -9.54
N SER A 34 -22.06 7.88 -9.75
CA SER A 34 -21.89 6.45 -9.50
C SER A 34 -20.76 5.87 -10.36
N ARG A 35 -20.77 6.16 -11.68
CA ARG A 35 -19.69 5.73 -12.58
C ARG A 35 -18.35 6.34 -12.20
N LEU A 36 -18.31 7.63 -11.87
CA LEU A 36 -17.09 8.30 -11.46
C LEU A 36 -16.52 7.68 -10.18
N SER A 37 -17.36 7.42 -9.18
CA SER A 37 -16.97 6.76 -7.94
C SER A 37 -16.39 5.37 -8.19
N ASN A 38 -17.01 4.57 -9.05
CA ASN A 38 -16.50 3.23 -9.38
C ASN A 38 -15.10 3.31 -10.03
N VAL A 39 -14.90 4.23 -10.97
CA VAL A 39 -13.56 4.45 -11.57
C VAL A 39 -12.53 4.81 -10.50
N PHE A 40 -12.86 5.68 -9.55
CA PHE A 40 -11.95 6.02 -8.45
C PHE A 40 -11.63 4.82 -7.56
N VAL A 41 -12.65 4.04 -7.19
CA VAL A 41 -12.47 2.83 -6.36
C VAL A 41 -11.57 1.82 -7.07
N ASP A 42 -11.80 1.58 -8.36
CA ASP A 42 -11.03 0.63 -9.16
C ASP A 42 -9.57 1.07 -9.33
N LEU A 43 -9.35 2.35 -9.63
CA LEU A 43 -8.00 2.91 -9.77
C LEU A 43 -7.25 2.88 -8.44
N PHE A 44 -7.91 3.28 -7.36
CA PHE A 44 -7.31 3.26 -6.02
C PHE A 44 -7.01 1.83 -5.58
N GLY A 45 -7.93 0.90 -5.76
CA GLY A 45 -7.72 -0.52 -5.45
C GLY A 45 -6.56 -1.10 -6.25
N SER A 46 -6.46 -0.78 -7.54
CA SER A 46 -5.34 -1.20 -8.39
C SER A 46 -4.00 -0.65 -7.89
N PHE A 47 -3.96 0.64 -7.53
CA PHE A 47 -2.78 1.28 -6.96
C PHE A 47 -2.35 0.62 -5.64
N VAL A 48 -3.29 0.37 -4.73
CA VAL A 48 -3.02 -0.30 -3.46
C VAL A 48 -2.46 -1.70 -3.69
N ASN A 49 -3.03 -2.46 -4.63
CA ASN A 49 -2.52 -3.79 -4.98
C ASN A 49 -1.10 -3.75 -5.54
N ILE A 50 -0.80 -2.80 -6.43
CA ILE A 50 0.56 -2.59 -6.94
C ILE A 50 1.52 -2.29 -5.79
N PHE A 51 1.14 -1.40 -4.88
CA PHE A 51 1.97 -1.03 -3.74
C PHE A 51 2.24 -2.21 -2.80
N ILE A 52 1.20 -3.00 -2.47
CA ILE A 52 1.33 -4.21 -1.66
C ILE A 52 2.27 -5.21 -2.32
N ASN A 53 2.09 -5.47 -3.62
CA ASN A 53 2.94 -6.39 -4.38
C ASN A 53 4.40 -5.93 -4.39
N PHE A 54 4.63 -4.64 -4.62
CA PHE A 54 5.97 -4.05 -4.60
C PHE A 54 6.64 -4.21 -3.24
N PHE A 55 5.94 -3.90 -2.15
CA PHE A 55 6.49 -4.04 -0.79
C PHE A 55 6.76 -5.51 -0.45
N SER A 56 5.88 -6.42 -0.85
CA SER A 56 6.07 -7.86 -0.68
C SER A 56 7.33 -8.37 -1.39
N LEU A 57 7.55 -7.94 -2.64
CA LEU A 57 8.75 -8.27 -3.42
C LEU A 57 10.02 -7.76 -2.73
N ILE A 58 10.04 -6.50 -2.30
CA ILE A 58 11.18 -5.92 -1.57
C ILE A 58 11.45 -6.69 -0.29
N SER A 59 10.41 -6.99 0.49
CA SER A 59 10.54 -7.73 1.75
C SER A 59 11.14 -9.12 1.51
N SER A 60 10.67 -9.85 0.49
CA SER A 60 11.21 -11.16 0.15
C SER A 60 12.69 -11.07 -0.28
N PHE A 61 13.03 -10.09 -1.12
CA PHE A 61 14.39 -9.87 -1.59
C PHE A 61 15.36 -9.52 -0.46
N ILE A 62 14.96 -8.61 0.45
CA ILE A 62 15.77 -8.24 1.63
C ILE A 62 16.01 -9.47 2.51
N ARG A 63 14.98 -10.28 2.75
CA ARG A 63 15.10 -11.53 3.53
C ARG A 63 16.10 -12.49 2.89
N GLU A 64 16.06 -12.63 1.57
CA GLU A 64 16.93 -13.54 0.84
C GLU A 64 18.40 -13.08 0.86
N ILE A 65 18.66 -11.80 0.58
CA ILE A 65 20.02 -11.24 0.66
C ILE A 65 20.59 -11.37 2.07
N PHE A 66 19.80 -11.02 3.09
CA PHE A 66 20.24 -11.14 4.47
C PHE A 66 20.56 -12.59 4.83
N SER A 67 19.67 -13.53 4.47
CA SER A 67 19.86 -14.96 4.70
C SER A 67 21.10 -15.51 3.99
N PHE A 68 21.33 -15.11 2.74
CA PHE A 68 22.52 -15.49 1.99
C PHE A 68 23.79 -14.99 2.66
N HIS A 69 23.87 -13.69 2.95
CA HIS A 69 25.02 -13.08 3.60
C HIS A 69 25.29 -13.70 4.99
N PHE A 70 24.24 -13.91 5.77
CA PHE A 70 24.32 -14.55 7.08
C PHE A 70 24.88 -15.99 6.98
N LYS A 71 24.35 -16.82 6.07
CA LYS A 71 24.82 -18.20 5.87
C LYS A 71 26.28 -18.27 5.45
N VAL A 72 26.73 -17.34 4.60
CA VAL A 72 28.14 -17.24 4.19
C VAL A 72 29.05 -16.98 5.39
N GLU A 73 28.64 -16.10 6.31
CA GLU A 73 29.49 -15.71 7.45
C GLU A 73 29.47 -16.71 8.61
N ILE A 74 28.33 -17.32 8.93
CA ILE A 74 28.24 -18.32 10.00
C ILE A 74 28.81 -19.69 9.56
N GLY A 75 28.73 -19.99 8.27
CA GLY A 75 29.19 -21.24 7.68
C GLY A 75 28.13 -22.37 7.73
N PRO A 76 28.53 -23.61 7.36
CA PRO A 76 27.59 -24.71 7.22
C PRO A 76 27.08 -25.22 8.58
N LEU A 77 25.83 -25.72 8.61
CA LEU A 77 25.17 -26.18 9.84
C LEU A 77 25.90 -27.34 10.54
N ASN A 78 26.60 -28.20 9.79
CA ASN A 78 27.35 -29.34 10.33
C ASN A 78 28.58 -28.92 11.16
N LYS A 79 28.95 -27.64 11.16
CA LYS A 79 29.97 -27.07 12.05
C LYS A 79 29.54 -27.06 13.52
N TYR A 80 28.24 -27.10 13.78
CA TYR A 80 27.69 -26.94 15.13
C TYR A 80 27.25 -28.29 15.70
N SER A 81 27.75 -28.62 16.88
CA SER A 81 27.47 -29.89 17.56
C SER A 81 26.07 -29.96 18.18
N SER A 82 25.37 -28.82 18.30
CA SER A 82 24.02 -28.74 18.87
C SER A 82 23.31 -27.46 18.42
N ALA A 83 21.98 -27.44 18.58
CA ALA A 83 21.18 -26.23 18.40
C ALA A 83 21.65 -25.08 19.30
N LYS A 84 22.08 -25.37 20.54
CA LYS A 84 22.63 -24.37 21.45
C LYS A 84 23.91 -23.74 20.89
N ALA A 85 24.85 -24.55 20.41
CA ALA A 85 26.09 -24.05 19.81
C ALA A 85 25.81 -23.17 18.57
N LEU A 86 24.80 -23.52 17.77
CA LEU A 86 24.35 -22.68 16.66
C LEU A 86 23.78 -21.35 17.17
N ILE A 87 22.84 -21.37 18.12
CA ILE A 87 22.22 -20.16 18.69
C ILE A 87 23.27 -19.22 19.27
N ASP A 88 24.24 -19.76 20.02
CA ASP A 88 25.33 -18.97 20.59
C ASP A 88 26.19 -18.32 19.50
N ALA A 89 26.48 -19.05 18.42
CA ALA A 89 27.20 -18.49 17.27
C ALA A 89 26.39 -17.40 16.55
N VAL A 90 25.07 -17.57 16.39
CA VAL A 90 24.18 -16.53 15.84
C VAL A 90 24.20 -15.29 16.70
N ASN A 91 24.05 -15.42 18.03
CA ASN A 91 24.08 -14.30 18.95
C ASN A 91 25.40 -13.54 18.90
N ASN A 92 26.53 -14.27 18.89
CA ASN A 92 27.86 -13.68 18.74
C ASN A 92 28.01 -12.96 17.40
N TRP A 93 27.50 -13.54 16.32
CA TRP A 93 27.50 -12.91 15.00
C TRP A 93 26.69 -11.61 14.97
N ILE A 94 25.50 -11.58 15.57
CA ILE A 94 24.65 -10.38 15.67
C ILE A 94 25.36 -9.28 16.46
N LEU A 95 25.98 -9.63 17.60
CA LEU A 95 26.74 -8.68 18.41
C LEU A 95 27.92 -8.09 17.64
N TYR A 96 28.69 -8.96 16.97
CA TYR A 96 29.81 -8.56 16.12
C TYR A 96 29.35 -7.63 14.98
N TYR A 97 28.35 -8.06 14.22
CA TYR A 97 27.86 -7.33 13.05
C TYR A 97 27.41 -5.92 13.41
N ASN A 98 26.70 -5.76 14.53
CA ASN A 98 26.11 -4.48 14.91
C ASN A 98 27.07 -3.53 15.62
N ASN A 99 27.96 -4.05 16.46
CA ASN A 99 28.75 -3.22 17.38
C ASN A 99 30.24 -3.12 17.03
N THR A 100 30.79 -4.07 16.28
CA THR A 100 32.24 -4.11 16.02
C THR A 100 32.60 -4.19 14.54
N ARG A 101 31.67 -4.57 13.67
CA ARG A 101 31.94 -4.70 12.23
C ARG A 101 32.15 -3.33 11.57
N ILE A 102 33.38 -3.07 11.16
CA ILE A 102 33.74 -1.88 10.38
C ILE A 102 33.22 -2.02 8.95
N GLN A 103 32.50 -1.00 8.47
CA GLN A 103 31.96 -0.97 7.11
C GLN A 103 32.39 0.32 6.40
N THR A 104 33.01 0.17 5.22
CA THR A 104 33.46 1.31 4.41
C THR A 104 32.30 2.23 4.01
N LYS A 105 31.14 1.64 3.68
CA LYS A 105 29.89 2.38 3.42
C LYS A 105 29.36 3.17 4.63
N LEU A 106 29.84 2.88 5.83
CA LEU A 106 29.51 3.57 7.07
C LEU A 106 30.70 4.43 7.56
N ASN A 107 31.55 4.90 6.64
CA ASN A 107 32.73 5.72 6.94
C ASN A 107 33.68 5.09 7.98
N GLY A 108 33.77 3.76 8.00
CA GLY A 108 34.63 3.06 8.93
C GLY A 108 34.04 2.91 10.34
N HIS A 109 32.73 3.12 10.53
CA HIS A 109 32.03 2.87 11.79
C HIS A 109 31.26 1.54 11.76
N SER A 110 30.96 1.02 12.95
CA SER A 110 29.96 -0.04 13.10
C SER A 110 28.53 0.49 12.86
N PRO A 111 27.55 -0.40 12.56
CA PRO A 111 26.16 0.01 12.37
C PRO A 111 25.53 0.78 13.52
N VAL A 112 25.87 0.46 14.77
CA VAL A 112 25.34 1.19 15.93
C VAL A 112 25.98 2.57 16.04
N GLU A 113 27.31 2.66 15.95
CA GLU A 113 28.04 3.93 15.99
C GLU A 113 27.59 4.87 14.86
N TYR A 114 27.47 4.37 13.63
CA TYR A 114 27.02 5.17 12.50
C TYR A 114 25.61 5.76 12.73
N ARG A 115 24.69 4.98 13.31
CA ARG A 115 23.33 5.47 13.65
C ARG A 115 23.35 6.53 14.74
N GLN A 116 24.30 6.48 15.67
CA GLN A 116 24.46 7.50 16.71
C GLN A 116 25.03 8.82 16.17
N LEU A 117 25.84 8.77 15.09
CA LEU A 117 26.35 9.97 14.42
C LEU A 117 25.31 10.69 13.56
N ALA A 118 24.27 9.97 13.13
CA ALA A 118 23.18 10.51 12.31
C ALA A 118 21.97 11.00 13.13
N ALA A 119 22.02 10.85 14.45
CA ALA A 119 21.00 11.31 15.40
C ALA A 119 21.35 12.69 15.98
#